data_AF-A0A434AVE6-F1
#
_entry.id   AF-A0A434AVE6-F1
#
_cell.length_a   1.000
_cell.length_b   1.000
_cell.length_c   1.000
_cell.angle_alpha   90.00
_cell.angle_beta   90.00
_cell.angle_gamma   90.00
#
_symmetry.space_group_name_H-M   'P 1'
#
loop_
_entity.id
_entity.type
_entity.pdbx_description
1 polymer ?
#
loop_
_entity_poly.entity_id
_entity_poly.type
_entity_poly.pdbx_seq_one_letter_code
_entity_poly.pdbx_strand_id
1 'polypeptide(L)'
;MKLKELIEQYQWLEIRKALCCLYTETDRNLEGYELVFEKLKHITPKENNFEIVLQTIKEENWESYVHVNATDLSSESTDEFSGSWSLMGTPWNEWLFMPISKESMENFTEIEILAHCLWEMTYCGFEEESIQEFNDKLDDEEAEFESLTEDERKEKYSTFDEIKEKYNYPKDDNCSDNK
;
A
#
# COMPACT_ATOMS: atom_id res chain seq x y z
N MET A 1 -15.07 -8.71 10.61
CA MET A 1 -15.36 -8.31 9.23
C MET A 1 -14.05 -8.42 8.45
N LYS A 2 -14.01 -9.23 7.40
CA LYS A 2 -12.92 -9.30 6.43
C LYS A 2 -13.23 -8.45 5.22
N LEU A 3 -12.21 -8.04 4.47
CA LEU A 3 -12.42 -7.27 3.25
C LEU A 3 -13.32 -8.01 2.24
N LYS A 4 -13.18 -9.34 2.11
CA LYS A 4 -14.06 -10.15 1.25
C LYS A 4 -15.54 -9.98 1.59
N GLU A 5 -15.87 -9.95 2.87
CA GLU A 5 -17.26 -9.82 3.35
C GLU A 5 -17.84 -8.45 2.93
N LEU A 6 -17.04 -7.38 2.97
CA LEU A 6 -17.45 -6.06 2.47
C LEU A 6 -17.64 -6.05 0.95
N ILE A 7 -16.73 -6.68 0.20
CA ILE A 7 -16.83 -6.79 -1.27
C ILE A 7 -18.13 -7.51 -1.69
N GLU A 8 -18.56 -8.52 -0.93
CA GLU A 8 -19.78 -9.28 -1.19
C GLU A 8 -21.06 -8.54 -0.76
N GLN A 9 -20.97 -7.64 0.23
CA GLN A 9 -22.11 -6.92 0.78
C GLN A 9 -22.55 -5.73 -0.09
N TYR A 10 -21.61 -5.02 -0.70
CA TYR A 10 -21.89 -3.74 -1.38
C TYR A 10 -22.01 -3.88 -2.89
N GLN A 11 -22.74 -2.94 -3.51
CA GLN A 11 -22.84 -2.85 -4.96
C GLN A 11 -21.92 -1.76 -5.51
N TRP A 12 -21.47 -1.93 -6.76
CA TRP A 12 -20.57 -0.98 -7.42
C TRP A 12 -21.05 0.47 -7.36
N LEU A 13 -22.36 0.70 -7.52
CA LEU A 13 -22.93 2.05 -7.52
C LEU A 13 -22.72 2.80 -6.17
N GLU A 14 -22.67 2.08 -5.06
CA GLU A 14 -22.42 2.66 -3.74
C GLU A 14 -20.94 3.02 -3.58
N ILE A 15 -20.06 2.12 -4.02
CA ILE A 15 -18.61 2.29 -3.96
C ILE A 15 -18.17 3.44 -4.85
N ARG A 16 -18.70 3.50 -6.08
CA ARG A 16 -18.45 4.60 -7.02
C ARG A 16 -18.78 5.95 -6.40
N LYS A 17 -19.91 6.07 -5.70
CA LYS A 17 -20.29 7.33 -5.02
C LYS A 17 -19.28 7.70 -3.95
N ALA A 18 -18.86 6.72 -3.14
CA ALA A 18 -17.85 6.95 -2.11
C ALA A 18 -16.50 7.38 -2.72
N LEU A 19 -16.02 6.68 -3.76
CA LEU A 19 -14.80 7.03 -4.48
C LEU A 19 -14.84 8.47 -5.03
N CYS A 20 -15.92 8.86 -5.72
CA CYS A 20 -16.07 10.23 -6.25
C CYS A 20 -16.11 11.29 -5.13
N CYS A 21 -16.65 10.96 -3.96
CA CYS A 21 -16.68 11.89 -2.82
C CYS A 21 -15.32 12.03 -2.13
N LEU A 22 -14.60 10.92 -1.96
CA LEU A 22 -13.33 10.87 -1.22
C LEU A 22 -12.14 11.31 -2.07
N TYR A 23 -12.17 10.99 -3.37
CA TYR A 23 -11.04 11.16 -4.27
C TYR A 23 -11.49 11.84 -5.55
N THR A 24 -11.30 13.16 -5.61
CA THR A 24 -11.74 13.99 -6.74
C THR A 24 -11.04 13.65 -8.07
N GLU A 25 -9.91 12.95 -8.03
CA GLU A 25 -9.20 12.49 -9.22
C GLU A 25 -9.72 11.14 -9.78
N THR A 26 -10.57 10.41 -9.04
CA THR A 26 -11.05 9.06 -9.45
C THR A 26 -11.91 9.07 -10.71
N ASP A 27 -12.48 10.22 -11.08
CA ASP A 27 -13.18 10.42 -12.35
C ASP A 27 -12.29 10.10 -13.58
N ARG A 28 -10.95 10.04 -13.41
CA ARG A 28 -10.02 9.71 -14.49
C ARG A 28 -10.06 8.24 -14.93
N ASN A 29 -10.49 7.30 -14.07
CA ASN A 29 -10.61 5.88 -14.46
C ASN A 29 -11.60 5.05 -13.61
N LEU A 30 -12.86 5.49 -13.50
CA LEU A 30 -13.91 4.73 -12.79
C LEU A 30 -14.13 3.32 -13.35
N GLU A 31 -13.92 3.11 -14.65
CA GLU A 31 -14.03 1.80 -15.30
C GLU A 31 -12.97 0.82 -14.76
N GLY A 32 -11.74 1.28 -14.54
CA GLY A 32 -10.68 0.49 -13.93
C GLY A 32 -11.07 0.01 -12.52
N TYR A 33 -11.58 0.92 -11.69
CA TYR A 33 -12.06 0.57 -10.35
C TYR A 33 -13.20 -0.45 -10.38
N GLU A 34 -14.16 -0.29 -11.29
CA GLU A 34 -15.26 -1.24 -11.47
C GLU A 34 -14.74 -2.64 -11.84
N LEU A 35 -13.82 -2.71 -12.80
CA LEU A 35 -13.23 -3.97 -13.24
C LEU A 35 -12.49 -4.67 -12.09
N VAL A 36 -11.72 -3.94 -11.30
CA VAL A 36 -11.04 -4.50 -10.12
C VAL A 36 -12.08 -5.01 -9.13
N PHE A 37 -13.07 -4.19 -8.76
CA PHE A 37 -14.12 -4.58 -7.83
C PHE A 37 -14.85 -5.87 -8.27
N GLU A 38 -15.24 -5.97 -9.54
CA GLU A 38 -15.89 -7.19 -10.06
C GLU A 38 -14.95 -8.40 -10.06
N LYS A 39 -13.65 -8.23 -10.34
CA LYS A 39 -12.65 -9.31 -10.20
C LYS A 39 -12.56 -9.80 -8.75
N LEU A 40 -12.49 -8.89 -7.78
CA LEU A 40 -12.36 -9.22 -6.34
C LEU A 40 -13.49 -10.12 -5.84
N LYS A 41 -14.70 -10.00 -6.38
CA LYS A 41 -15.83 -10.89 -6.05
C LYS A 41 -15.56 -12.36 -6.38
N HIS A 42 -14.72 -12.63 -7.38
CA HIS A 42 -14.44 -13.98 -7.87
C HIS A 42 -13.12 -14.58 -7.38
N ILE A 43 -12.25 -13.76 -6.77
CA ILE A 43 -10.99 -14.24 -6.20
C ILE A 43 -11.25 -15.04 -4.92
N THR A 44 -10.56 -16.18 -4.80
CA THR A 44 -10.51 -16.99 -3.59
C THR A 44 -9.49 -16.38 -2.62
N PRO A 45 -9.89 -15.98 -1.40
CA PRO A 45 -8.95 -15.42 -0.43
C PRO A 45 -7.83 -16.40 -0.04
N LYS A 46 -6.62 -15.88 0.15
CA LYS A 46 -5.44 -16.62 0.63
C LYS A 46 -5.13 -16.20 2.07
N GLU A 47 -4.97 -17.17 2.96
CA GLU A 47 -4.76 -16.90 4.39
C GLU A 47 -3.46 -16.14 4.67
N ASN A 48 -3.51 -15.22 5.62
CA ASN A 48 -2.36 -14.50 6.18
C ASN A 48 -2.69 -14.02 7.62
N ASN A 49 -1.69 -13.46 8.31
CA ASN A 49 -1.81 -12.98 9.69
C ASN A 49 -1.93 -11.46 9.79
N PHE A 50 -2.30 -10.77 8.72
CA PHE A 50 -2.38 -9.30 8.72
C PHE A 50 -3.81 -8.83 8.91
N GLU A 51 -3.98 -7.70 9.59
CA GLU A 51 -5.23 -6.93 9.61
C GLU A 51 -5.08 -5.61 8.86
N ILE A 52 -6.15 -5.16 8.20
CA ILE A 52 -6.20 -3.85 7.54
C ILE A 52 -6.53 -2.77 8.57
N VAL A 53 -5.73 -1.72 8.60
CA VAL A 53 -5.90 -0.55 9.47
C VAL A 53 -5.99 0.71 8.62
N LEU A 54 -7.00 1.53 8.89
CA LEU A 54 -7.19 2.85 8.30
C LEU A 54 -6.93 3.92 9.35
N GLN A 55 -6.09 4.90 9.02
CA GLN A 55 -5.76 6.00 9.91
C GLN A 55 -5.86 7.34 9.18
N THR A 56 -6.49 8.32 9.82
CA THR A 56 -6.47 9.71 9.31
C THR A 56 -5.16 10.36 9.73
N ILE A 57 -4.31 10.69 8.76
CA ILE A 57 -3.08 11.43 8.97
C ILE A 57 -3.36 12.92 8.80
N LYS A 58 -2.89 13.72 9.76
CA LYS A 58 -3.01 15.18 9.75
C LYS A 58 -1.63 15.78 9.84
N GLU A 59 -1.21 16.47 8.80
CA GLU A 59 0.04 17.22 8.80
C GLU A 59 -0.25 18.73 8.85
N GLU A 60 0.57 19.51 9.55
CA GLU A 60 0.31 20.92 9.82
C GLU A 60 0.12 21.79 8.56
N ASN A 61 0.71 21.38 7.43
CA ASN A 61 0.74 22.15 6.19
C ASN A 61 0.05 21.44 5.00
N TRP A 62 -0.59 20.30 5.22
CA TRP A 62 -1.24 19.52 4.17
C TRP A 62 -2.68 19.18 4.53
N GLU A 63 -3.48 18.92 3.50
CA GLU A 63 -4.81 18.36 3.71
C GLU A 63 -4.69 16.99 4.38
N SER A 64 -5.59 16.71 5.33
CA SER A 64 -5.62 15.40 5.97
C SER A 64 -5.94 14.32 4.95
N TYR A 65 -5.25 13.20 5.02
CA TYR A 65 -5.49 12.05 4.15
C TYR A 65 -5.67 10.78 4.97
N VAL A 66 -6.23 9.75 4.34
CA VAL A 66 -6.41 8.44 4.97
C VAL A 66 -5.32 7.52 4.45
N HIS A 67 -4.57 6.93 5.38
CA HIS A 67 -3.56 5.93 5.10
C HIS A 67 -4.15 4.54 5.35
N VAL A 68 -3.96 3.61 4.41
CA VAL A 68 -4.37 2.21 4.51
C VAL A 68 -3.11 1.36 4.67
N ASN A 69 -2.99 0.65 5.78
CA ASN A 69 -1.83 -0.19 6.07
C ASN A 69 -2.24 -1.53 6.69
N ALA A 70 -1.28 -2.43 6.85
CA ALA A 70 -1.46 -3.70 7.51
C ALA A 70 -0.74 -3.75 8.85
N THR A 71 -1.37 -4.40 9.83
CA THR A 71 -0.72 -4.79 11.09
C THR A 71 -0.56 -6.30 11.17
N ASP A 72 0.65 -6.78 11.50
CA ASP A 72 0.91 -8.20 11.72
C ASP A 72 0.37 -8.64 13.09
N LEU A 73 -0.66 -9.48 13.08
CA LEU A 73 -1.30 -10.04 14.28
C LEU A 73 -0.44 -11.09 14.98
N SER A 74 0.61 -11.58 14.33
CA SER A 74 1.54 -12.54 14.92
C SER A 74 2.71 -11.88 15.63
N SER A 75 2.92 -10.57 15.44
CA SER A 75 3.97 -9.81 16.11
C SER A 75 3.57 -9.47 17.54
N GLU A 76 4.43 -9.83 18.50
CA GLU A 76 4.34 -9.36 19.89
C GLU A 76 4.99 -7.97 20.09
N SER A 77 5.49 -7.33 19.02
CA SER A 77 6.24 -6.09 19.13
C SER A 77 5.34 -4.92 19.57
N THR A 78 5.73 -4.23 20.63
CA THR A 78 5.03 -3.04 21.15
C THR A 78 5.59 -1.73 20.61
N ASP A 79 6.45 -1.76 19.59
CA ASP A 79 7.03 -0.56 19.01
C ASP A 79 6.05 0.04 17.98
N GLU A 80 5.80 1.34 18.12
CA GLU A 80 4.70 2.07 17.48
C GLU A 80 4.86 2.11 15.94
N PHE A 81 6.09 1.91 15.46
CA PHE A 81 6.45 1.79 14.04
C PHE A 81 6.72 0.35 13.59
N SER A 82 6.93 -0.60 14.50
CA SER A 82 7.39 -1.96 14.17
C SER A 82 6.26 -2.92 13.75
N GLY A 83 5.06 -2.38 13.53
CA GLY A 83 3.87 -3.17 13.22
C GLY A 83 3.13 -2.76 11.96
N SER A 84 3.42 -1.60 11.35
CA SER A 84 2.66 -1.08 10.20
C SER A 84 3.37 -1.35 8.88
N TRP A 85 2.70 -2.08 8.00
CA TRP A 85 3.21 -2.50 6.70
C TRP A 85 2.42 -1.81 5.59
N SER A 86 3.12 -1.32 4.56
CA SER A 86 2.43 -0.89 3.35
C SER A 86 1.74 -2.10 2.72
N LEU A 87 0.52 -1.88 2.24
CA LEU A 87 -0.23 -2.88 1.49
C LEU A 87 -0.09 -2.69 -0.04
N MET A 88 0.69 -1.67 -0.46
CA MET A 88 1.02 -1.45 -1.84
C MET A 88 1.77 -2.67 -2.39
N GLY A 89 1.28 -3.22 -3.50
CA GLY A 89 1.88 -4.41 -4.10
C GLY A 89 1.44 -5.74 -3.49
N THR A 90 0.76 -5.76 -2.35
CA THR A 90 0.24 -7.01 -1.77
C THR A 90 -0.77 -7.67 -2.73
N PRO A 91 -0.67 -8.99 -2.99
CA PRO A 91 -1.64 -9.72 -3.81
C PRO A 91 -3.08 -9.52 -3.33
N TRP A 92 -4.01 -9.28 -4.24
CA TRP A 92 -5.41 -9.00 -3.92
C TRP A 92 -6.09 -10.17 -3.22
N ASN A 93 -5.70 -11.42 -3.49
CA ASN A 93 -6.22 -12.58 -2.76
C ASN A 93 -5.84 -12.57 -1.27
N GLU A 94 -4.71 -11.98 -0.91
CA GLU A 94 -4.27 -11.81 0.47
C GLU A 94 -5.04 -10.68 1.16
N TRP A 95 -5.23 -9.54 0.49
CA TRP A 95 -6.10 -8.45 0.97
C TRP A 95 -7.49 -8.96 1.37
N LEU A 96 -8.09 -9.81 0.55
CA LEU A 96 -9.44 -10.33 0.77
C LEU A 96 -9.58 -11.19 2.04
N PHE A 97 -8.49 -11.78 2.53
CA PHE A 97 -8.53 -12.58 3.76
C PHE A 97 -8.37 -11.74 5.03
N MET A 98 -7.79 -10.55 4.91
CA MET A 98 -7.46 -9.72 6.07
C MET A 98 -8.73 -9.21 6.77
N PRO A 99 -8.84 -9.36 8.10
CA PRO A 99 -9.85 -8.65 8.87
C PRO A 99 -9.59 -7.14 8.83
N ILE A 100 -10.66 -6.36 8.91
CA ILE A 100 -10.59 -4.92 9.17
C ILE A 100 -10.47 -4.70 10.66
N SER A 101 -9.52 -3.87 11.08
CA SER A 101 -9.28 -3.59 12.50
C SER A 101 -10.49 -2.94 13.16
N LYS A 102 -10.66 -3.20 14.46
CA LYS A 102 -11.79 -2.67 15.23
C LYS A 102 -11.82 -1.14 15.22
N GLU A 103 -10.65 -0.51 15.36
CA GLU A 103 -10.52 0.95 15.33
C GLU A 103 -10.98 1.52 13.99
N SER A 104 -10.63 0.88 12.87
CA SER A 104 -11.08 1.31 11.55
C SER A 104 -12.61 1.25 11.43
N MET A 105 -13.23 0.17 11.91
CA MET A 105 -14.69 0.01 11.91
C MET A 105 -15.41 0.99 12.85
N GLU A 106 -14.73 1.57 13.84
CA GLU A 106 -15.27 2.58 14.75
C GLU A 106 -15.20 4.00 14.17
N ASN A 107 -14.21 4.27 13.32
CA ASN A 107 -13.91 5.61 12.81
C ASN A 107 -14.37 5.84 11.36
N PHE A 108 -14.58 4.77 10.59
CA PHE A 108 -14.97 4.82 9.19
C PHE A 108 -16.21 3.98 8.94
N THR A 109 -17.04 4.40 8.00
CA THR A 109 -18.12 3.55 7.50
C THR A 109 -17.56 2.43 6.63
N GLU A 110 -18.27 1.31 6.55
CA GLU A 110 -17.89 0.18 5.71
C GLU A 110 -17.65 0.56 4.24
N ILE A 111 -18.45 1.49 3.71
CA ILE A 111 -18.32 1.95 2.31
C ILE A 111 -17.10 2.84 2.11
N GLU A 112 -16.72 3.66 3.11
CA GLU A 112 -15.49 4.45 3.09
C GLU A 112 -14.27 3.52 3.17
N ILE A 113 -14.29 2.54 4.06
CA ILE A 113 -13.24 1.52 4.18
C ILE A 113 -13.02 0.83 2.82
N LEU A 114 -14.10 0.39 2.18
CA LEU A 114 -14.04 -0.29 0.90
C LEU A 114 -13.47 0.61 -0.21
N ALA A 115 -13.87 1.89 -0.23
CA ALA A 115 -13.36 2.86 -1.19
C ALA A 115 -11.87 3.15 -0.99
N HIS A 116 -11.42 3.33 0.25
CA HIS A 116 -10.00 3.52 0.58
C HIS A 116 -9.16 2.29 0.21
N CYS A 117 -9.64 1.08 0.53
CA CYS A 117 -8.94 -0.16 0.15
C CYS A 117 -8.84 -0.29 -1.37
N LEU A 118 -9.93 -0.07 -2.11
CA LEU A 118 -9.92 -0.18 -3.57
C LEU A 118 -9.01 0.88 -4.22
N TRP A 119 -8.94 2.08 -3.64
CA TRP A 119 -8.00 3.12 -4.06
C TRP A 119 -6.55 2.67 -3.84
N GLU A 120 -6.21 2.18 -2.66
CA GLU A 120 -4.86 1.71 -2.32
C GLU A 120 -4.44 0.51 -3.19
N MET A 121 -5.32 -0.49 -3.36
CA MET A 121 -5.09 -1.68 -4.19
C MET A 121 -4.80 -1.35 -5.66
N THR A 122 -5.18 -0.16 -6.11
CA THR A 122 -5.03 0.29 -7.50
C THR A 122 -4.08 1.47 -7.65
N TYR A 123 -3.35 1.84 -6.59
CA TYR A 123 -2.42 2.96 -6.59
C TYR A 123 -1.34 2.81 -7.67
N CYS A 124 -0.82 1.59 -7.86
CA CYS A 124 0.18 1.26 -8.89
C CYS A 124 -0.43 0.89 -10.26
N GLY A 125 -1.75 0.91 -10.40
CA GLY A 125 -2.46 0.50 -11.62
C GLY A 125 -3.61 -0.47 -11.36
N PHE A 126 -4.31 -0.88 -12.42
CA PHE A 126 -5.55 -1.67 -12.33
C PHE A 126 -5.37 -3.16 -12.72
N GLU A 127 -4.12 -3.59 -12.92
CA GLU A 127 -3.78 -4.97 -13.32
C GLU A 127 -2.86 -5.60 -12.29
N GLU A 128 -3.40 -6.58 -11.53
CA GLU A 128 -2.65 -7.31 -10.51
C GLU A 128 -1.39 -7.97 -11.07
N GLU A 129 -1.45 -8.58 -12.25
CA GLU A 129 -0.30 -9.21 -12.91
C GLU A 129 0.85 -8.23 -13.11
N SER A 130 0.56 -7.03 -13.61
CA SER A 130 1.57 -5.97 -13.78
C SER A 130 2.16 -5.50 -12.44
N ILE A 131 1.35 -5.46 -11.38
CA ILE A 131 1.80 -5.08 -10.03
C ILE A 131 2.73 -6.17 -9.47
N GLN A 132 2.36 -7.44 -9.60
CA GLN A 132 3.19 -8.55 -9.11
C GLN A 132 4.48 -8.70 -9.93
N GLU A 133 4.44 -8.54 -11.26
CA GLU A 133 5.65 -8.53 -12.09
C GLU A 133 6.64 -7.42 -11.74
N PHE A 134 6.16 -6.29 -11.22
CA PHE A 134 7.03 -5.22 -10.74
C PHE A 134 7.69 -5.62 -9.42
N ASN A 135 6.92 -6.19 -8.48
CA ASN A 135 7.45 -6.66 -7.21
C ASN A 135 8.47 -7.79 -7.40
N ASP A 136 8.16 -8.80 -8.24
CA ASP A 136 9.08 -9.91 -8.52
C ASP A 136 10.43 -9.41 -9.04
N LYS A 137 10.43 -8.35 -9.87
CA LYS A 137 11.67 -7.72 -10.36
C LYS A 137 12.44 -7.02 -9.25
N LEU A 138 11.75 -6.36 -8.32
CA LEU A 138 12.38 -5.72 -7.18
C LEU A 138 13.01 -6.77 -6.25
N ASP A 139 12.32 -7.87 -5.99
CA ASP A 139 12.82 -8.97 -5.17
C ASP A 139 14.05 -9.63 -5.81
N ASP A 140 14.04 -9.85 -7.13
CA ASP A 140 15.19 -10.36 -7.88
C ASP A 140 16.38 -9.39 -7.82
N GLU A 141 16.16 -8.07 -7.95
CA GLU A 141 17.19 -7.05 -7.85
C GLU A 141 17.78 -6.96 -6.44
N GLU A 142 16.95 -7.06 -5.40
CA GLU A 142 17.37 -7.10 -4.00
C GLU A 142 18.22 -8.34 -3.72
N ALA A 143 17.73 -9.53 -4.10
CA ALA A 143 18.46 -10.78 -3.93
C ALA A 143 19.81 -10.76 -4.67
N GLU A 144 19.85 -10.19 -5.88
CA GLU A 144 21.10 -9.99 -6.60
C GLU A 144 22.03 -9.07 -5.82
N PHE A 145 21.56 -7.89 -5.38
CA PHE A 145 22.35 -6.93 -4.61
C PHE A 145 22.94 -7.57 -3.33
N GLU A 146 22.14 -8.32 -2.58
CA GLU A 146 22.58 -9.03 -1.39
C GLU A 146 23.65 -10.09 -1.68
N SER A 147 23.56 -10.76 -2.82
CA SER A 147 24.51 -11.81 -3.22
C SER A 147 25.90 -11.28 -3.62
N LEU A 148 26.00 -10.01 -4.02
CA LEU A 148 27.25 -9.39 -4.45
C LEU A 148 28.19 -9.06 -3.28
N THR A 149 29.49 -9.16 -3.53
CA THR A 149 30.52 -8.63 -2.63
C THR A 149 30.56 -7.11 -2.65
N GLU A 150 31.21 -6.49 -1.66
CA GLU A 150 31.33 -5.03 -1.59
C GLU A 150 32.03 -4.41 -2.82
N ASP A 151 33.03 -5.10 -3.37
CA ASP A 151 33.74 -4.64 -4.57
C ASP A 151 32.87 -4.76 -5.83
N GLU A 152 32.12 -5.86 -5.99
CA GLU A 152 31.16 -6.03 -7.09
C GLU A 152 30.00 -5.03 -7.00
N ARG A 153 29.52 -4.72 -5.78
CA ARG A 153 28.49 -3.70 -5.56
C ARG A 153 28.98 -2.32 -6.01
N LYS A 154 30.22 -1.94 -5.69
CA LYS A 154 30.83 -0.66 -6.09
C LYS A 154 31.06 -0.56 -7.60
N GLU A 155 31.31 -1.67 -8.27
CA GLU A 155 31.45 -1.69 -9.73
C GLU A 155 30.09 -1.57 -10.44
N LYS A 156 29.06 -2.26 -9.91
CA LYS A 156 27.75 -2.36 -10.56
C LYS A 156 26.80 -1.22 -10.22
N TYR A 157 26.82 -0.72 -8.98
CA TYR A 157 25.88 0.25 -8.47
C TYR A 157 26.58 1.53 -8.02
N SER A 158 26.00 2.68 -8.36
CA SER A 158 26.46 3.96 -7.82
C SER A 158 26.03 4.11 -6.36
N THR A 159 26.94 4.63 -5.55
CA THR A 159 26.63 5.07 -4.19
C THR A 159 25.69 6.28 -4.21
N PHE A 160 25.00 6.50 -3.10
CA PHE A 160 24.10 7.65 -2.98
C PHE A 160 24.86 8.99 -3.12
N ASP A 161 26.10 9.08 -2.66
CA ASP A 161 26.94 10.27 -2.81
C ASP A 161 27.29 10.56 -4.28
N GLU A 162 27.62 9.53 -5.07
CA GLU A 162 27.87 9.67 -6.51
C GLU A 162 26.61 10.10 -7.26
N ILE A 163 25.44 9.59 -6.86
CA ILE A 163 24.15 10.01 -7.42
C ILE A 163 23.88 11.48 -7.09
N LYS A 164 24.11 11.91 -5.84
CA LYS A 164 23.95 13.31 -5.43
C LYS A 164 24.83 14.25 -6.25
N GLU A 165 26.10 13.89 -6.44
CA GLU A 165 27.03 14.68 -7.25
C GLU A 165 26.58 14.76 -8.72
N LYS A 166 26.19 13.61 -9.30
CA LYS A 166 25.72 13.52 -10.70
C LYS A 166 24.51 14.41 -10.98
N TYR A 167 23.55 14.48 -10.06
CA TYR A 167 22.32 15.27 -10.24
C TYR A 167 22.38 16.64 -9.58
N ASN A 168 23.54 17.06 -9.09
CA ASN A 168 23.74 18.32 -8.36
C ASN A 168 22.68 18.52 -7.26
N TYR A 169 22.41 17.44 -6.52
CA TYR A 169 21.45 17.45 -5.43
C TYR A 169 21.93 18.45 -4.36
N PRO A 170 21.05 19.34 -3.86
CA PRO A 170 21.46 20.28 -2.82
C PRO A 170 22.03 19.51 -1.63
N LYS A 171 23.16 19.98 -1.10
CA LYS A 171 23.73 19.41 0.11
C LYS A 171 22.74 19.70 1.24
N ASP A 172 22.19 18.65 1.84
CA ASP A 172 21.35 18.79 3.02
C ASP A 172 22.21 19.36 4.16
N ASP A 173 22.00 20.62 4.52
CA ASP A 173 22.64 21.26 5.68
C ASP A 173 22.03 20.79 7.03
N ASN A 174 21.16 19.77 7.04
CA ASN A 174 20.53 19.27 8.25
C ASN A 174 20.31 17.75 8.22
N CYS A 175 21.40 17.00 8.36
CA CYS A 175 21.34 15.74 9.10
C CYS A 175 22.59 15.70 9.97
N SER A 176 22.51 16.33 11.13
CA SER A 176 23.55 16.19 12.15
C SER A 176 23.62 14.73 12.56
N ASP A 177 24.75 14.10 12.27
CA ASP A 177 25.15 12.81 12.81
C ASP A 177 24.93 12.79 14.33
N ASN A 178 23.89 12.11 14.80
CA ASN A 178 23.81 11.71 16.19
C ASN A 178 24.77 10.52 16.37
N LYS A 179 25.96 10.84 16.87
CA LYS A 179 26.92 9.89 17.46
C LYS A 179 26.37 9.21 18.70
#